data_AF-A0A8C2NMF6-F1
#
_entry.id   AF-A0A8C2NMF6-F1
#
_cell.length_a   1.000
_cell.length_b   1.000
_cell.length_c   1.000
_cell.angle_alpha   90.00
_cell.angle_beta   90.00
_cell.angle_gamma   90.00
#
_symmetry.space_group_name_H-M   'P 1'
#
loop_
_entity.id
_entity.type
_entity.pdbx_description
1 polymer ?
#
loop_
_entity_poly.entity_id
_entity_poly.type
_entity_poly.pdbx_seq_one_letter_code
_entity_poly.pdbx_strand_id
1 'polypeptide(L)'
;MEPAVFKALYSSEKPKSEDKNLIFFCKMGRRGLQAMQLTWNPGYKGAQNYEGAYREWFQKEGWVEDGLLNVASSQPMAALTKSDEGADLLG
;
A
#
# COMPACT_ATOMS: atom_id res chain seq x y z
N MET A 1 -15.51 -10.74 -9.18
CA MET A 1 -15.68 -9.60 -10.10
C MET A 1 -14.83 -9.84 -11.34
N GLU A 2 -15.46 -9.78 -12.52
CA GLU A 2 -14.79 -9.84 -13.81
C GLU A 2 -13.77 -8.70 -13.98
N PRO A 3 -12.60 -8.92 -14.60
CA PRO A 3 -11.58 -7.88 -14.75
C PRO A 3 -12.07 -6.62 -15.48
N ALA A 4 -12.89 -6.78 -16.52
CA ALA A 4 -13.45 -5.64 -17.27
C ALA A 4 -14.37 -4.77 -16.39
N VAL A 5 -15.17 -5.38 -15.52
CA VAL A 5 -16.04 -4.67 -14.56
C VAL A 5 -15.21 -3.94 -13.52
N PHE A 6 -14.15 -4.58 -13.01
CA PHE A 6 -13.22 -3.96 -12.06
C PHE A 6 -12.55 -2.72 -12.67
N LYS A 7 -12.04 -2.85 -13.90
CA LYS A 7 -11.40 -1.75 -14.61
C LYS A 7 -12.35 -0.57 -14.85
N ALA A 8 -13.60 -0.84 -15.21
CA ALA A 8 -14.60 0.21 -15.39
C ALA A 8 -14.95 0.93 -14.08
N LEU A 9 -14.97 0.22 -12.95
CA LEU A 9 -15.36 0.78 -11.64
C LEU A 9 -14.21 1.54 -10.95
N TYR A 10 -12.99 1.04 -11.05
CA TYR A 10 -11.82 1.56 -10.32
C TYR A 10 -10.77 2.22 -11.21
N SER A 11 -11.02 2.31 -12.51
CA SER A 11 -10.11 2.92 -13.51
C SER A 11 -8.70 2.34 -13.51
N SER A 12 -8.54 1.09 -13.02
CA SER A 12 -7.25 0.41 -12.84
C SER A 12 -7.40 -1.07 -13.18
N GLU A 13 -6.34 -1.69 -13.67
CA GLU A 13 -6.35 -3.14 -13.91
C GLU A 13 -6.58 -3.90 -12.60
N LYS A 14 -7.35 -4.99 -12.68
CA LYS A 14 -7.55 -5.87 -11.54
C LYS A 14 -6.22 -6.58 -11.23
N PRO A 15 -5.73 -6.55 -9.98
CA PRO A 15 -4.54 -7.29 -9.59
C PRO A 15 -4.71 -8.79 -9.83
N LYS A 16 -3.63 -9.45 -10.25
CA LYS A 16 -3.53 -10.91 -10.36
C LYS A 16 -3.31 -11.51 -8.98
N SER A 17 -3.74 -12.76 -8.79
CA SER A 17 -3.56 -13.48 -7.52
C SER A 17 -2.08 -13.71 -7.18
N GLU A 18 -1.22 -13.76 -8.18
CA GLU A 18 0.22 -14.00 -8.06
C GLU A 18 1.04 -12.71 -7.86
N ASP A 19 0.39 -11.54 -7.94
CA ASP A 19 1.09 -10.25 -7.77
C ASP A 19 1.67 -10.15 -6.35
N LYS A 20 2.99 -9.99 -6.26
CA LYS A 20 3.73 -9.91 -4.99
C LYS A 20 3.62 -8.54 -4.31
N ASN A 21 3.20 -7.52 -5.05
CA ASN A 21 3.20 -6.12 -4.63
C ASN A 21 1.77 -5.58 -4.44
N LEU A 22 0.88 -6.40 -3.86
CA LEU A 22 -0.48 -5.97 -3.52
C LEU A 22 -0.53 -5.53 -2.05
N ILE A 23 -0.44 -4.23 -1.82
CA ILE A 23 -0.30 -3.66 -0.47
C ILE A 23 -1.58 -2.90 -0.09
N PHE A 24 -2.18 -3.29 1.03
CA PHE A 24 -3.34 -2.64 1.61
C PHE A 24 -2.92 -1.70 2.73
N PHE A 25 -3.58 -0.55 2.82
CA PHE A 25 -3.39 0.41 3.91
C PHE A 25 -4.68 1.22 4.12
N CYS A 26 -4.74 1.97 5.21
CA CYS A 26 -5.81 2.95 5.43
C CYS A 26 -5.26 4.18 6.17
N LYS A 27 -6.09 4.91 6.92
CA LYS A 27 -5.61 6.04 7.75
C LYS A 27 -4.70 5.59 8.92
N MET A 28 -5.08 4.50 9.61
CA MET A 28 -4.45 4.06 10.87
C MET A 28 -4.21 2.54 10.93
N GLY A 29 -4.02 1.88 9.78
CA GLY A 29 -3.70 0.44 9.71
C GLY A 29 -4.89 -0.52 9.79
N ARG A 30 -5.84 -0.35 10.73
CA ARG A 30 -6.88 -1.37 11.03
C ARG A 30 -7.68 -1.87 9.82
N ARG A 31 -8.14 -0.96 8.95
CA ARG A 31 -8.94 -1.34 7.77
C ARG A 31 -8.08 -1.93 6.64
N GLY A 32 -6.81 -1.55 6.56
CA GLY A 32 -5.86 -2.14 5.61
C GLY A 32 -5.64 -3.62 5.93
N LEU A 33 -5.44 -3.94 7.21
CA LEU A 33 -5.33 -5.31 7.69
C LEU A 33 -6.57 -6.14 7.36
N GLN A 34 -7.76 -5.62 7.66
CA GLN A 34 -9.02 -6.31 7.36
C GLN A 34 -9.19 -6.56 5.86
N ALA A 35 -8.87 -5.57 5.01
CA ALA A 35 -8.96 -5.71 3.56
C ALA A 35 -8.00 -6.79 3.03
N MET A 36 -6.74 -6.80 3.49
CA MET A 36 -5.76 -7.83 3.14
C MET A 36 -6.21 -9.23 3.57
N GLN A 37 -6.81 -9.39 4.76
CA GLN A 37 -7.32 -10.68 5.21
C GLN A 37 -8.44 -11.22 4.30
N LEU A 38 -9.28 -10.35 3.75
CA LEU A 38 -10.35 -10.74 2.82
C LEU A 38 -9.81 -11.28 1.49
N THR A 39 -8.57 -10.96 1.11
CA THR A 39 -8.00 -11.43 -0.16
C THR A 39 -7.38 -12.83 -0.08
N TRP A 40 -7.27 -13.40 1.12
CA TRP A 40 -6.71 -14.74 1.31
C TRP A 40 -7.54 -15.83 0.64
N ASN A 41 -8.87 -15.79 0.84
CA ASN A 41 -9.82 -16.76 0.27
C ASN A 41 -9.83 -16.75 -1.27
N PRO A 42 -9.87 -15.59 -1.94
CA PRO A 42 -9.78 -15.54 -3.40
C PRO A 42 -8.37 -15.80 -3.97
N GLY A 43 -7.36 -16.09 -3.14
CA GLY A 43 -6.08 -16.62 -3.60
C GLY A 43 -4.92 -15.61 -3.69
N TYR A 44 -5.09 -14.37 -3.22
CA TYR A 44 -4.02 -13.37 -3.22
C TYR A 44 -3.06 -13.60 -2.04
N LYS A 45 -2.24 -14.64 -2.12
CA LYS A 45 -1.36 -15.07 -1.02
C LYS A 45 -0.19 -14.12 -0.77
N GLY A 46 0.21 -13.35 -1.78
CA GLY A 46 1.27 -12.34 -1.67
C GLY A 46 0.80 -10.97 -1.17
N ALA A 47 -0.48 -10.82 -0.83
CA ALA A 47 -1.02 -9.55 -0.34
C ALA A 47 -0.44 -9.18 1.03
N GLN A 48 -0.10 -7.91 1.21
CA GLN A 48 0.51 -7.39 2.43
C GLN A 48 -0.30 -6.22 2.98
N ASN A 49 -0.13 -5.94 4.27
CA ASN A 49 -0.68 -4.75 4.92
C ASN A 49 0.44 -3.84 5.40
N TYR A 50 0.38 -2.57 5.02
CA TYR A 50 1.24 -1.55 5.62
C TYR A 50 0.59 -1.04 6.91
N GLU A 51 1.07 -1.55 8.06
CA GLU A 51 0.48 -1.31 9.38
C GLU A 51 0.54 0.16 9.82
N GLY A 52 1.68 0.82 9.59
CA GLY A 52 1.87 2.25 9.85
C GLY A 52 0.90 3.16 9.08
N ALA A 53 0.53 2.69 7.89
CA ALA A 53 -0.47 3.26 7.02
C ALA A 53 -0.22 4.75 6.73
N TYR A 54 -1.27 5.50 6.37
CA TYR A 54 -1.12 6.91 6.03
C TYR A 54 -0.51 7.74 7.18
N ARG A 55 -0.86 7.44 8.44
CA ARG A 55 -0.38 8.24 9.58
C ARG A 55 1.14 8.18 9.74
N GLU A 56 1.73 6.99 9.66
CA GLU A 56 3.18 6.84 9.75
C GLU A 56 3.87 7.49 8.55
N TRP A 57 3.38 7.23 7.34
CA TRP A 57 3.91 7.86 6.13
C TRP A 57 3.85 9.39 6.22
N PHE A 58 2.72 9.95 6.65
CA PHE A 58 2.56 11.39 6.83
C PHE A 58 3.52 11.97 7.87
N GLN A 59 3.79 11.24 8.96
CA GLN A 59 4.73 11.71 9.98
C GLN A 59 6.19 11.68 9.50
N LYS A 60 6.52 10.78 8.57
CA LYS A 60 7.87 10.65 8.01
C LYS A 60 8.12 11.59 6.82
N GLU A 61 7.13 11.72 5.94
CA GLU A 61 7.26 12.37 4.63
C GLU A 61 6.48 13.69 4.51
N GLY A 62 5.54 13.94 5.42
CA GLY A 62 4.75 15.15 5.47
C GLY A 62 5.37 16.15 6.44
N TRP A 63 5.61 17.37 5.96
CA TRP A 63 5.80 18.53 6.83
C TRP A 63 4.86 19.64 6.42
N VAL A 64 4.42 20.42 7.40
CA VAL A 64 3.59 21.59 7.17
C VAL A 64 4.52 22.80 7.10
N GLU A 65 4.50 23.50 5.97
CA GLU A 65 5.16 24.78 5.80
C GLU A 65 4.08 25.80 5.41
N ASP A 66 3.97 26.88 6.19
CA ASP A 66 3.00 27.97 5.97
C ASP A 66 1.54 27.51 5.75
N GLY A 67 1.11 26.47 6.47
CA GLY A 67 -0.26 25.95 6.40
C GLY A 67 -0.56 25.12 5.14
N LEU A 68 0.45 24.88 4.31
CA LEU A 68 0.37 23.99 3.16
C LEU A 68 1.00 22.64 3.53
N LEU A 69 0.31 21.56 3.17
CA LEU A 69 0.86 20.23 3.28
C LEU A 69 1.92 20.06 2.20
N ASN A 70 3.19 20.10 2.59
CA ASN A 70 4.30 19.74 1.73
C ASN A 70 4.59 18.25 1.94
N VAL A 71 4.41 17.50 0.86
CA VAL A 71 4.90 16.11 0.76
C VAL A 71 6.19 16.20 -0.04
N ALA A 72 7.30 15.69 0.52
CA ALA A 72 8.58 15.64 -0.19
C ALA A 72 8.37 15.15 -1.63
N SER A 73 8.79 15.97 -2.59
CA SER A 73 8.52 15.80 -4.01
C SER A 73 9.01 14.45 -4.56
N SER A 74 8.15 13.83 -5.36
CA SER A 74 8.41 12.79 -6.39
C SER A 74 8.21 11.32 -5.97
N GLN A 75 7.03 10.81 -6.35
CA GLN A 75 6.51 9.43 -6.30
C GLN A 75 5.96 8.96 -4.94
N PRO A 76 4.74 9.40 -4.57
CA PRO A 76 4.03 8.80 -3.45
C PRO A 76 3.71 7.34 -3.82
N MET A 77 4.10 6.40 -2.96
CA MET A 77 3.78 4.96 -3.00
C MET A 77 4.70 4.00 -3.78
N ALA A 78 5.61 4.45 -4.65
CA ALA A 78 6.53 3.51 -5.34
C ALA A 78 7.55 2.84 -4.40
N ALA A 79 7.83 3.46 -3.24
CA ALA A 79 8.75 2.93 -2.23
C ALA A 79 8.21 1.70 -1.48
N LEU A 80 6.88 1.53 -1.38
CA LEU A 80 6.29 0.35 -0.74
C LEU A 80 6.46 -0.92 -1.59
N THR A 81 6.73 -0.79 -2.89
CA THR A 81 6.96 -1.91 -3.81
C THR A 81 8.44 -2.28 -4.02
N LYS A 82 9.36 -1.52 -3.41
CA LYS A 82 10.79 -1.86 -3.40
C LYS A 82 11.06 -2.69 -2.16
N SER A 83 10.89 -4.00 -2.34
CA SER A 83 11.63 -5.09 -1.71
C SER A 83 12.42 -4.76 -0.44
N ASP A 84 12.09 -5.49 0.62
CA ASP A 84 12.98 -5.84 1.74
C ASP A 84 14.23 -6.60 1.26
N GLU A 85 15.04 -6.00 0.39
CA GLU A 85 16.43 -6.38 0.18
C GLU A 85 17.29 -5.42 0.99
N GLY A 86 17.32 -5.68 2.30
CA GLY A 86 18.03 -4.88 3.27
C GLY A 86 17.94 -5.43 4.68
N ALA A 87 17.81 -6.76 4.82
CA ALA A 87 18.22 -7.44 6.04
C ALA A 87 19.76 -7.54 6.02
N ASP A 88 20.43 -6.40 6.19
CA ASP A 88 21.82 -6.38 6.64
C ASP A 88 21.78 -6.38 8.18
N LEU A 89 22.20 -7.47 8.79
CA LEU A 89 23.60 -7.63 9.19
C LEU A 89 24.05 -6.53 10.15
N LEU A 90 23.45 -6.44 11.34
CA LEU A 90 24.11 -5.88 12.53
C LEU A 90 23.54 -6.53 13.80
N GLY A 91 24.35 -7.40 14.43
CA GLY A 91 24.21 -7.82 15.83
C GLY A 91 23.62 -9.20 16.06
#